data_AF-A0A2S0N8V9-F1
#
_entry.id   AF-A0A2S0N8V9-F1
#
_cell.length_a   1.000
_cell.length_b   1.000
_cell.length_c   1.000
_cell.angle_alpha   90.00
_cell.angle_beta   90.00
_cell.angle_gamma   90.00
#
_symmetry.space_group_name_H-M   'P 1'
#
loop_
_entity.id
_entity.type
_entity.pdbx_description
1 polymer ?
#
loop_
_entity_poly.entity_id
_entity_poly.type
_entity_poly.pdbx_seq_one_letter_code
_entity_poly.pdbx_strand_id
1 'polypeptide(L)'
;MSPSLRRILRMASLAAGGLGTLFWLGGLVAAFAVPAARADGFHMLGAILVTLYWVILVLPALVLALLDRWPIVSALFGAIAMAVATDVVVPWLPWSLLS
;
A
#
# COMPACT_ATOMS: atom_id res chain seq x y z
N MET A 1 -8.78 -0.17 -26.09
CA MET A 1 -9.35 0.04 -24.74
C MET A 1 -10.24 1.27 -24.79
N SER A 2 -11.47 1.21 -24.28
CA SER A 2 -12.39 2.37 -24.32
C SER A 2 -11.87 3.52 -23.43
N PRO A 3 -12.16 4.79 -23.78
CA PRO A 3 -11.76 5.95 -22.97
C PRO A 3 -12.29 5.90 -21.53
N SER A 4 -13.51 5.37 -21.35
CA SER A 4 -14.14 5.17 -20.05
C SER A 4 -13.38 4.17 -19.19
N LEU A 5 -13.02 2.99 -19.74
CA LEU A 5 -12.27 1.96 -19.02
C LEU A 5 -10.88 2.47 -18.60
N ARG A 6 -10.19 3.21 -19.46
CA ARG A 6 -8.89 3.84 -19.12
C ARG A 6 -9.00 4.74 -17.90
N ARG A 7 -10.02 5.62 -17.89
CA ARG A 7 -10.26 6.53 -16.77
C ARG A 7 -10.56 5.76 -15.48
N ILE A 8 -11.38 4.71 -15.54
CA ILE A 8 -11.70 3.87 -14.38
C ILE A 8 -10.44 3.23 -13.80
N LEU A 9 -9.63 2.58 -14.64
CA LEU A 9 -8.39 1.92 -14.21
C LEU A 9 -7.40 2.91 -13.59
N ARG A 10 -7.28 4.11 -14.16
CA ARG A 10 -6.45 5.17 -13.61
C ARG A 10 -6.93 5.61 -12.22
N MET A 11 -8.22 5.90 -12.09
CA MET A 11 -8.80 6.32 -10.80
C MET A 11 -8.67 5.22 -9.73
N ALA A 12 -8.92 3.96 -10.11
CA ALA A 12 -8.74 2.82 -9.22
C ALA A 12 -7.28 2.67 -8.78
N SER A 13 -6.32 2.83 -9.70
CA SER A 13 -4.89 2.77 -9.40
C SER A 13 -4.43 3.91 -8.49
N LEU A 14 -4.95 5.14 -8.71
CA LEU A 14 -4.67 6.28 -7.85
C LEU A 14 -5.23 6.07 -6.44
N ALA A 15 -6.46 5.55 -6.34
CA ALA A 15 -7.06 5.22 -5.05
C ALA A 15 -6.25 4.14 -4.32
N ALA A 16 -5.91 3.04 -4.99
CA ALA A 16 -5.09 1.97 -4.43
C ALA A 16 -3.70 2.46 -4.00
N GLY A 17 -3.02 3.25 -4.85
CA GLY A 17 -1.72 3.82 -4.54
C GLY A 17 -1.78 4.84 -3.39
N GLY A 18 -2.86 5.62 -3.31
CA GLY A 18 -3.12 6.53 -2.19
C GLY A 18 -3.28 5.78 -0.87
N LEU A 19 -4.12 4.73 -0.85
CA LEU A 19 -4.29 3.85 0.32
C LEU A 19 -2.99 3.15 0.70
N GLY A 20 -2.23 2.65 -0.28
CA GLY A 20 -0.92 2.05 -0.04
C GLY A 20 0.10 3.03 0.56
N THR A 21 0.02 4.32 0.19
CA THR A 21 0.86 5.36 0.78
C THR A 21 0.46 5.68 2.21
N LEU A 22 -0.85 5.70 2.51
CA LEU A 22 -1.34 5.85 3.89
C LEU A 22 -0.90 4.68 4.76
N PHE A 23 -0.97 3.45 4.24
CA PHE A 23 -0.46 2.26 4.92
C PHE A 23 1.04 2.38 5.23
N TRP A 24 1.85 2.86 4.27
CA TRP A 24 3.27 3.10 4.49
C TRP A 24 3.54 4.17 5.56
N LEU A 25 2.82 5.29 5.53
CA LEU A 25 2.93 6.34 6.55
C LEU A 25 2.56 5.81 7.93
N GLY A 26 1.46 5.06 8.04
CA GLY A 26 1.05 4.41 9.29
C GLY A 26 2.11 3.45 9.82
N GLY A 27 2.70 2.64 8.94
CA GLY A 27 3.78 1.72 9.28
C GLY A 27 5.04 2.43 9.79
N LEU A 28 5.42 3.55 9.17
CA LEU A 28 6.54 4.36 9.64
C LEU A 28 6.26 5.00 10.99
N VAL A 29 5.10 5.63 11.15
CA VAL A 29 4.70 6.24 12.44
C VAL A 29 4.70 5.20 13.54
N ALA A 30 4.15 4.01 13.29
CA ALA A 30 4.18 2.90 14.25
C ALA A 30 5.61 2.47 14.59
N ALA A 31 6.51 2.38 13.62
CA ALA A 31 7.91 2.04 13.86
C ALA A 31 8.65 3.10 14.71
N PHE A 32 8.38 4.39 14.49
CA PHE A 32 9.01 5.49 15.25
C PHE A 32 8.36 5.73 16.62
N ALA A 33 7.11 5.30 16.83
CA ALA A 33 6.43 5.43 18.12
C ALA A 33 6.95 4.45 19.17
N VAL A 34 7.73 3.43 18.78
CA VAL A 34 8.29 2.44 19.71
C VAL A 34 9.48 3.02 20.46
N PRO A 35 9.48 3.03 21.81
CA PRO A 35 10.60 3.55 22.61
C PRO A 35 11.88 2.75 22.34
N ALA A 36 13.01 3.45 22.15
CA ALA A 36 14.32 2.85 21.85
C ALA A 36 14.77 1.80 22.88
N ALA A 37 14.34 1.91 24.14
CA ALA A 37 14.63 0.94 25.19
C ALA A 37 13.92 -0.43 25.03
N ARG A 38 12.94 -0.53 24.13
CA ARG A 38 12.24 -1.78 23.75
C ARG A 38 12.38 -2.08 22.25
N ALA A 39 13.17 -1.30 21.53
CA ALA A 39 13.33 -1.43 20.09
C ALA A 39 14.32 -2.56 19.78
N ASP A 40 13.81 -3.79 19.74
CA ASP A 40 14.54 -4.91 19.15
C ASP A 40 14.73 -4.68 17.64
N GLY A 41 15.76 -5.30 17.04
CA GLY A 41 16.07 -5.15 15.60
C GLY A 41 14.90 -5.48 14.65
N PHE A 42 13.89 -6.20 15.13
CA PHE A 42 12.64 -6.48 14.43
C PHE A 42 11.82 -5.24 14.07
N HIS A 43 11.91 -4.15 14.85
CA HIS A 43 11.22 -2.90 14.52
C HIS A 43 11.81 -2.23 13.28
N MET A 44 13.13 -2.28 13.11
CA MET A 44 13.78 -1.81 11.88
C MET A 44 13.42 -2.68 10.68
N LEU A 45 13.29 -4.01 10.86
CA LEU A 45 12.85 -4.90 9.78
C LEU A 45 11.43 -4.55 9.30
N GLY A 46 10.50 -4.23 10.20
CA GLY A 46 9.16 -3.77 9.83
C GLY A 46 9.18 -2.49 8.98
N ALA A 47 9.98 -1.49 9.40
CA ALA A 47 10.15 -0.25 8.65
C ALA A 47 10.79 -0.46 7.26
N ILE A 48 11.77 -1.37 7.17
CA ILE A 48 12.40 -1.74 5.90
C ILE A 48 11.38 -2.43 4.98
N LEU A 49 10.63 -3.41 5.49
CA LEU A 49 9.64 -4.15 4.69
C LEU A 49 8.52 -3.25 4.18
N VAL A 50 7.98 -2.36 5.03
CA VAL A 50 6.93 -1.42 4.59
C VAL A 50 7.46 -0.42 3.56
N THR A 51 8.74 -0.03 3.67
CA THR A 51 9.40 0.84 2.68
C THR A 51 9.63 0.11 1.36
N LEU A 52 10.07 -1.16 1.40
CA LEU A 52 10.22 -1.98 0.19
C LEU A 52 8.88 -2.20 -0.50
N TYR A 53 7.82 -2.49 0.25
CA TYR A 53 6.44 -2.54 -0.25
C TYR A 53 6.08 -1.24 -0.99
N TRP A 54 6.35 -0.09 -0.38
CA TRP A 54 6.01 1.19 -0.99
C TRP A 54 6.82 1.46 -2.27
N VAL A 55 8.14 1.25 -2.24
CA VAL A 55 9.03 1.51 -3.38
C VAL A 55 8.77 0.55 -4.56
N ILE A 56 8.48 -0.72 -4.28
CA ILE A 56 8.37 -1.75 -5.33
C ILE A 56 6.95 -1.82 -5.91
N LEU A 57 5.92 -1.55 -5.11
CA LEU A 57 4.53 -1.75 -5.53
C LEU A 57 3.76 -0.43 -5.63
N VAL A 58 3.72 0.35 -4.54
CA VAL A 58 2.87 1.54 -4.44
C VAL A 58 3.37 2.67 -5.33
N LEU A 59 4.65 2.97 -5.29
CA LEU A 59 5.26 4.07 -6.03
C LEU A 59 5.15 3.84 -7.56
N PRO A 60 5.47 2.66 -8.12
CA PRO A 60 5.25 2.40 -9.55
C PRO A 60 3.78 2.50 -9.95
N ALA A 61 2.85 1.99 -9.12
CA ALA A 61 1.41 2.14 -9.37
C ALA A 61 1.01 3.63 -9.47
N LEU A 62 1.45 4.45 -8.52
CA LEU A 62 1.16 5.89 -8.52
C LEU A 62 1.76 6.60 -9.72
N VAL A 63 3.03 6.35 -10.04
CA VAL A 63 3.72 6.99 -11.17
C VAL A 63 3.03 6.64 -12.49
N LEU A 64 2.71 5.36 -12.71
CA LEU A 64 2.03 4.91 -13.92
C LEU A 64 0.61 5.50 -14.04
N ALA A 65 -0.14 5.52 -12.93
CA ALA A 65 -1.47 6.11 -12.89
C ALA A 65 -1.47 7.62 -13.13
N LEU A 66 -0.53 8.35 -12.53
CA LEU A 66 -0.40 9.81 -12.69
C LEU A 66 -0.07 10.18 -14.13
N LEU A 67 0.86 9.46 -14.75
CA LEU A 67 1.28 9.65 -16.13
C LEU A 67 0.25 9.13 -17.17
N ASP A 68 -0.83 8.47 -16.73
CA ASP A 68 -1.79 7.76 -17.59
C ASP A 68 -1.10 6.78 -18.58
N ARG A 69 0.04 6.23 -18.14
CA ARG A 69 0.83 5.27 -18.90
C ARG A 69 0.54 3.86 -18.40
N TRP A 70 0.18 2.99 -19.33
CA TRP A 70 -0.01 1.55 -19.09
C TRP A 70 -0.98 1.26 -17.92
N PRO A 71 -2.25 1.67 -18.04
CA PRO A 71 -3.23 1.63 -16.94
C PRO A 71 -3.49 0.23 -16.39
N ILE A 72 -3.32 -0.81 -17.22
CA ILE A 72 -3.43 -2.21 -16.78
C ILE A 72 -2.30 -2.58 -15.82
N VAL A 73 -1.05 -2.23 -16.18
CA VAL A 73 0.13 -2.50 -15.36
C VAL A 73 0.05 -1.74 -14.04
N SER A 74 -0.37 -0.48 -14.11
CA SER A 74 -0.67 0.33 -12.93
C SER A 74 -1.68 -0.34 -11.99
N ALA A 75 -2.78 -0.86 -12.54
CA ALA A 75 -3.82 -1.53 -11.78
C ALA A 75 -3.33 -2.84 -11.17
N LEU A 76 -2.45 -3.58 -11.86
CA LEU A 76 -1.83 -4.80 -11.34
C LEU A 76 -0.97 -4.51 -10.11
N PHE A 77 -0.09 -3.50 -10.18
CA PHE A 77 0.70 -3.08 -9.02
C PHE A 77 -0.20 -2.66 -7.85
N GLY A 78 -1.25 -1.86 -8.13
CA GLY A 78 -2.21 -1.45 -7.12
C GLY A 78 -2.95 -2.64 -6.48
N ALA A 79 -3.38 -3.61 -7.28
CA ALA A 79 -4.07 -4.81 -6.79
C ALA A 79 -3.16 -5.68 -5.92
N ILE A 80 -1.92 -5.90 -6.33
CA ILE A 80 -0.93 -6.65 -5.54
C ILE A 80 -0.63 -5.90 -4.24
N ALA A 81 -0.44 -4.58 -4.31
CA ALA A 81 -0.21 -3.76 -3.12
C ALA A 81 -1.36 -3.88 -2.12
N MET A 82 -2.60 -3.79 -2.60
CA MET A 82 -3.78 -3.96 -1.77
C MET A 82 -3.86 -5.36 -1.17
N ALA A 83 -3.61 -6.42 -1.94
CA ALA A 83 -3.63 -7.79 -1.42
C ALA A 83 -2.61 -7.97 -0.28
N VAL A 84 -1.39 -7.46 -0.44
CA VAL A 84 -0.36 -7.50 0.61
C VAL A 84 -0.79 -6.69 1.84
N ALA A 85 -1.28 -5.46 1.65
CA ALA A 85 -1.73 -4.62 2.77
C ALA A 85 -2.93 -5.25 3.51
N THR A 86 -3.86 -5.85 2.77
CA THR A 86 -5.02 -6.55 3.34
C THR A 86 -4.57 -7.77 4.15
N ASP A 87 -3.66 -8.60 3.65
CA ASP A 87 -3.15 -9.76 4.40
C ASP A 87 -2.48 -9.35 5.73
N VAL A 88 -1.86 -8.17 5.76
CA VAL A 88 -1.28 -7.61 6.99
C VAL A 88 -2.35 -7.08 7.95
N VAL A 89 -3.44 -6.49 7.46
CA VAL A 89 -4.49 -5.85 8.29
C VAL A 89 -5.54 -6.84 8.78
N VAL A 90 -5.92 -7.80 7.93
CA VAL A 90 -7.01 -8.76 8.15
C VAL A 90 -6.91 -9.44 9.52
N PRO A 91 -5.76 -10.02 9.94
CA PRO A 91 -5.66 -10.69 11.23
C PRO A 91 -6.01 -9.81 12.45
N TRP A 92 -5.91 -8.49 12.32
CA TRP A 92 -6.10 -7.52 13.40
C TRP A 92 -7.46 -6.82 13.35
N LEU A 93 -8.34 -7.18 12.41
CA LEU A 93 -9.71 -6.68 12.41
C LEU A 93 -10.44 -7.17 13.66
N PRO A 94 -11.21 -6.31 14.35
CA PRO A 94 -12.02 -6.71 15.49
C PRO A 94 -13.23 -7.50 15.01
N TRP A 95 -13.02 -8.77 14.66
CA TRP A 95 -14.01 -9.67 14.05
C TRP A 95 -15.32 -9.75 14.84
N SER A 96 -15.24 -9.61 16.17
CA SER A 96 -16.38 -9.59 17.09
C SER A 96 -17.32 -8.40 16.91
N LEU A 97 -16.90 -7.34 16.23
CA LEU A 97 -17.74 -6.18 15.91
C LEU A 97 -18.45 -6.33 14.54
N LEU A 98 -18.11 -7.37 13.77
CA LEU A 98 -18.64 -7.63 12.42
C LEU A 98 -19.57 -8.85 12.36
N SER A 99 -19.71 -9.58 13.47
CA SER A 99 -20.63 -10.71 13.68
C SER A 99 -21.91 -10.27 14.37
#